data_AF-A0A238KXB5-F1
#
_entry.id   AF-A0A238KXB5-F1
#
_cell.length_a   1.000
_cell.length_b   1.000
_cell.length_c   1.000
_cell.angle_alpha   90.00
_cell.angle_beta   90.00
_cell.angle_gamma   90.00
#
_symmetry.space_group_name_H-M   'P 1'
#
loop_
_entity.id
_entity.type
_entity.pdbx_description
1 polymer ?
#
loop_
_entity_poly.entity_id
_entity_poly.type
_entity_poly.pdbx_seq_one_letter_code
_entity_poly.pdbx_strand_id
1 'polypeptide(L)' 'MPSNNVQLAMGHVSLGLKIDSFFAAQGMGMNPYGLRRARLRQIIQLESQSDGDLARLGLTRDGILPHVFRDILHS' A
#
# COMPACT_ATOMS: atom_id res chain seq x y z
N MET A 1 -21.93 15.72 13.54
CA MET A 1 -21.27 14.64 12.77
C MET A 1 -19.84 15.11 12.49
N PRO A 2 -18.79 14.67 13.21
CA PRO A 2 -17.45 15.09 12.85
C PRO A 2 -16.97 14.20 11.71
N SER A 3 -16.84 14.79 10.53
CA SER A 3 -16.00 14.29 9.46
C SER A 3 -14.58 14.25 10.02
N ASN A 4 -14.16 13.08 10.49
CA ASN A 4 -12.79 12.82 10.91
C ASN A 4 -11.92 12.96 9.67
N ASN A 5 -11.45 14.20 9.47
CA ASN A 5 -10.30 14.51 8.64
C ASN A 5 -9.20 13.57 9.08
N VAL A 6 -9.04 12.50 8.30
CA VAL A 6 -7.96 11.54 8.41
C VAL A 6 -6.70 12.39 8.44
N GLN A 7 -6.15 12.50 9.63
CA GLN A 7 -4.88 13.13 9.88
C GLN A 7 -3.90 12.40 8.96
N LEU A 8 -3.58 13.03 7.84
CA LEU A 8 -2.37 12.82 7.06
C LEU A 8 -1.23 13.28 7.98
N ALA A 9 -1.05 12.58 9.09
CA ALA A 9 0.05 12.72 10.00
C ALA A 9 1.27 12.25 9.21
N MET A 10 1.96 13.24 8.69
CA MET A 10 3.23 13.21 7.98
C MET A 10 4.30 12.66 8.94
N GLY A 11 4.26 11.35 9.19
CA GLY A 11 5.31 10.55 9.81
C GLY A 11 5.55 9.24 9.04
N HIS A 12 4.67 8.93 8.08
CA HIS A 12 4.84 7.83 7.16
C HIS A 12 5.84 8.26 6.09
N VAL A 13 6.93 7.51 5.95
CA VAL A 13 7.69 7.41 4.71
C VAL A 13 6.70 7.50 3.54
N SER A 14 6.86 8.49 2.65
CA SER A 14 5.93 8.77 1.56
C SER A 14 5.50 7.45 0.93
N LEU A 15 4.20 7.18 0.76
CA LEU A 15 3.72 5.89 0.25
C LEU A 15 4.47 5.45 -1.03
N GLY A 16 4.87 6.42 -1.87
CA GLY A 16 5.78 6.21 -2.99
C GLY A 16 7.12 5.57 -2.62
N LEU A 17 7.81 6.08 -1.60
CA LEU A 17 9.06 5.51 -1.07
C LEU A 17 8.88 4.09 -0.52
N LYS A 18 7.74 3.79 0.14
CA LYS A 18 7.44 2.42 0.63
C LYS A 18 7.22 1.44 -0.53
N ILE A 19 6.59 1.91 -1.60
CA ILE A 19 6.40 1.13 -2.83
C ILE A 19 7.74 0.94 -3.55
N ASP A 20 8.52 2.00 -3.71
CA ASP A 20 9.81 1.97 -4.38
C ASP A 20 10.80 1.05 -3.63
N SER A 21 10.82 1.10 -2.30
CA SER A 21 11.66 0.20 -1.48
C SER A 21 11.18 -1.26 -1.56
N PHE A 22 9.87 -1.51 -1.62
CA PHE A 22 9.31 -2.85 -1.80
C PHE A 22 9.74 -3.47 -3.14
N PHE A 23 9.60 -2.73 -4.24
CA PHE A 23 10.03 -3.20 -5.56
C PHE A 23 11.56 -3.35 -5.66
N ALA A 24 12.32 -2.43 -5.06
CA ALA A 24 13.77 -2.54 -4.96
C ALA A 24 14.21 -3.80 -4.20
N ALA A 25 13.54 -4.12 -3.09
CA ALA A 25 13.81 -5.34 -2.31
C ALA A 25 13.46 -6.64 -3.07
N GLN A 26 12.51 -6.59 -4.01
CA GLN A 26 12.18 -7.71 -4.90
C GLN A 26 13.11 -7.82 -6.12
N GLY A 27 14.08 -6.91 -6.28
CA GLY A 27 14.98 -6.89 -7.44
C GLY A 27 14.32 -6.38 -8.72
N MET A 28 13.08 -5.85 -8.63
CA MET A 28 12.39 -5.24 -9.76
C MET A 28 12.88 -3.79 -9.93
N GLY A 29 13.97 -3.60 -10.69
CA GLY A 29 14.54 -2.29 -11.01
C GLY A 29 13.69 -1.42 -11.95
N MET A 30 12.47 -1.84 -12.30
CA MET A 30 11.55 -1.12 -13.16
C MET A 30 10.65 -0.20 -12.33
N ASN A 31 10.61 1.10 -12.66
CA ASN A 31 9.62 2.04 -12.10
C ASN A 31 8.24 1.70 -12.69
N PRO A 32 7.34 1.03 -11.95
CA PRO A 32 6.09 0.54 -12.50
C PRO A 32 5.06 1.66 -12.47
N TYR A 33 5.41 2.84 -12.97
CA TYR A 33 4.67 4.09 -12.75
C TYR A 33 3.18 3.98 -13.12
N GLY A 34 2.86 3.24 -14.18
CA GLY A 34 1.48 2.94 -14.60
C GLY A 34 0.75 2.01 -13.62
N LEU A 35 1.38 0.89 -13.25
CA LEU A 35 0.85 -0.07 -12.26
C LEU A 35 0.70 0.58 -10.88
N ARG A 36 1.66 1.41 -10.49
CA ARG A 36 1.63 2.19 -9.24
C ARG A 36 0.41 3.09 -9.23
N ARG A 37 0.14 3.88 -10.27
CA ARG A 37 -1.06 4.73 -10.32
C ARG A 37 -2.36 3.92 -10.28
N ALA A 38 -2.42 2.79 -10.99
CA ALA A 38 -3.60 1.93 -11.00
C ALA A 38 -3.90 1.32 -9.62
N ARG A 39 -2.86 0.93 -8.88
CA ARG A 39 -2.96 0.27 -7.57
C ARG A 39 -2.91 1.24 -6.39
N LEU A 40 -2.48 2.50 -6.57
CA LEU A 40 -2.36 3.50 -5.50
C LEU A 40 -3.66 3.70 -4.73
N ARG A 41 -4.80 3.75 -5.45
CA ARG A 41 -6.12 3.93 -4.84
C ARG A 41 -6.46 2.76 -3.92
N GLN A 42 -6.15 1.53 -4.34
CA GLN A 42 -6.39 0.33 -3.55
C GLN A 42 -5.49 0.32 -2.31
N ILE A 43 -4.22 0.72 -2.43
CA ILE A 43 -3.30 0.82 -1.30
C ILE A 43 -3.79 1.88 -0.30
N ILE A 44 -4.18 3.07 -0.77
CA ILE A 44 -4.73 4.12 0.09
C ILE A 44 -6.00 3.65 0.80
N GLN A 45 -6.88 2.92 0.09
CA GLN A 45 -8.08 2.37 0.68
C GLN A 45 -7.75 1.38 1.81
N LEU A 46 -6.85 0.42 1.56
CA LEU A 46 -6.40 -0.55 2.58
C LEU A 46 -5.66 0.14 3.74
N GLU A 47 -4.81 1.13 3.44
CA GLU A 47 -4.11 1.93 4.45
C GLU A 47 -5.07 2.84 5.25
N SER A 48 -6.25 3.14 4.72
CA SER A 48 -7.30 3.88 5.44
C SER A 48 -8.17 3.00 6.35
N GLN A 49 -8.14 1.68 6.17
CA GLN A 49 -8.87 0.75 7.04
C GLN A 49 -8.19 0.64 8.40
N SER A 50 -8.93 0.22 9.44
CA SER A 50 -8.34 -0.03 10.75
C SER A 50 -7.57 -1.36 10.76
N ASP A 51 -6.67 -1.55 11.72
CA ASP A 51 -5.91 -2.80 11.83
C ASP A 51 -6.84 -4.00 12.10
N GLY A 52 -7.96 -3.78 12.80
CA GLY A 52 -9.00 -4.79 12.99
C GLY A 52 -9.72 -5.16 11.70
N ASP A 53 -9.93 -4.20 10.80
CA ASP A 53 -10.51 -4.46 9.47
C ASP A 53 -9.55 -5.22 8.57
N LEU A 54 -8.27 -4.86 8.59
CA LEU A 54 -7.22 -5.58 7.87
C LEU A 54 -7.07 -7.01 8.41
N ALA A 55 -7.09 -7.20 9.73
CA ALA A 55 -7.02 -8.52 10.34
C ALA A 55 -8.21 -9.42 9.94
N ARG A 56 -9.42 -8.85 9.78
CA ARG A 56 -10.58 -9.59 9.24
C ARG A 56 -10.40 -10.07 7.81
N LEU A 57 -9.58 -9.37 7.02
CA LEU A 57 -9.17 -9.77 5.67
C LEU A 57 -7.94 -10.71 5.68
N GLY A 58 -7.38 -11.02 6.85
CA GLY A 58 -6.12 -11.76 6.98
C GLY A 58 -4.89 -10.96 6.56
N LEU A 59 -4.96 -9.63 6.60
CA LEU A 59 -3.90 -8.71 6.18
C LEU A 59 -3.32 -7.95 7.37
N THR A 60 -2.04 -7.60 7.23
CA THR A 60 -1.34 -6.65 8.11
C THR A 60 -0.90 -5.44 7.28
N ARG A 61 -0.51 -4.34 7.94
CA ARG A 61 0.00 -3.13 7.26
C ARG A 61 1.14 -3.41 6.30
N ASP A 62 2.03 -4.32 6.67
CA ASP A 62 3.17 -4.71 5.83
C ASP A 62 2.75 -5.72 4.75
N GLY A 63 1.66 -6.44 4.96
CA GLY A 63 1.04 -7.35 3.99
C GLY A 63 0.23 -6.66 2.88
N ILE A 64 -0.07 -5.37 3.00
CA ILE A 64 -0.83 -4.61 2.00
C ILE A 64 -0.13 -4.63 0.64
N LEU A 65 1.16 -4.28 0.59
CA LEU A 65 1.90 -4.21 -0.68
C LEU A 65 2.03 -5.58 -1.37
N PRO A 66 2.47 -6.66 -0.69
CA PRO A 66 2.46 -8.01 -1.26
C PRO A 66 1.08 -8.45 -1.73
N HIS A 67 0.01 -8.10 -1.01
CA HIS A 67 -1.35 -8.46 -1.39
C HIS A 67 -1.80 -7.75 -2.66
N VAL A 68 -1.57 -6.43 -2.75
CA VAL A 68 -1.98 -5.60 -3.89
C VAL A 68 -1.19 -5.93 -5.16
N PHE A 69 0.08 -6.29 -5.02
CA PHE A 69 0.96 -6.63 -6.15
C PHE A 69 1.16 -8.14 -6.34
N ARG A 70 0.39 -9.00 -5.65
CA ARG A 70 0.56 -10.46 -5.75
C ARG A 70 0.41 -10.95 -7.19
N ASP A 71 -0.41 -10.26 -7.98
CA ASP A 71 -0.67 -10.52 -9.39
C ASP A 71 0.58 -10.34 -10.25
N ILE A 72 1.43 -9.37 -9.90
CA ILE A 72 2.70 -9.10 -10.59
C ILE A 72 3.80 -10.04 -10.12
N LEU A 73 3.84 -10.37 -8.82
CA LEU A 73 4.91 -11.17 -8.23
C LEU A 73 4.83 -12.67 -8.57
N HIS A 74 3.66 -13.18 -8.95
CA HIS A 74 3.45 -14.59 -9.28
C HIS A 74 3.16 -14.83 -10.78
N SER A 75 3.43 -13.85 -11.65
CA SER A 75 3.30 -13.98 -13.11
C SER A 75 4.57 -14.53 -13.77
#